data_AF-X0T3N0-F1
#
_entry.id   AF-X0T3N0-F1
#
_cell.length_a   1.000
_cell.length_b   1.000
_cell.length_c   1.000
_cell.angle_alpha   90.00
_cell.angle_beta   90.00
_cell.angle_gamma   90.00
#
_symmetry.space_group_name_H-M   'P 1'
#
loop_
_entity.id
_entity.type
_entity.pdbx_description
1 polymer ?
#
loop_
_entity_poly.entity_id
_entity_poly.type
_entity_poly.pdbx_seq_one_letter_code
_entity_poly.pdbx_strand_id
1 'polypeptide(L)' 'MIVVTGATGHIGNVLVRELVADGQTVRALLLPND' A
#
# COMPACT_ATOMS: atom_id res chain seq x y z
N MET A 1 4.41 11.05 2.67
CA MET A 1 4.79 9.73 2.10
C MET A 1 4.46 8.66 3.13
N ILE A 2 3.48 7.82 2.84
CA ILE A 2 2.96 6.77 3.75
C ILE A 2 3.56 5.42 3.32
N VAL A 3 4.07 4.64 4.28
CA VAL A 3 4.52 3.27 4.01
C VAL A 3 3.44 2.29 4.44
N VAL A 4 3.00 1.43 3.51
CA VAL A 4 2.02 0.37 3.79
C VAL A 4 2.73 -0.99 3.75
N THR A 5 2.68 -1.70 4.86
CA THR A 5 3.12 -3.11 4.96
C THR A 5 1.96 -4.04 4.61
N GLY A 6 2.25 -5.20 4.01
CA GLY A 6 1.19 -6.13 3.61
C GLY A 6 0.26 -5.56 2.54
N ALA A 7 0.79 -4.68 1.68
CA ALA A 7 0.04 -4.01 0.61
C ALA A 7 -0.60 -4.98 -0.41
N THR A 8 -0.08 -6.20 -0.51
CA THR A 8 -0.61 -7.29 -1.35
C THR A 8 -1.76 -8.06 -0.69
N GLY A 9 -1.97 -7.90 0.62
CA GLY A 9 -3.06 -8.53 1.35
C GLY A 9 -4.41 -7.85 1.15
N HIS A 10 -5.50 -8.54 1.56
CA HIS A 10 -6.87 -8.06 1.35
C HIS A 10 -7.11 -6.63 1.85
N ILE A 11 -6.68 -6.35 3.09
CA ILE A 11 -6.84 -5.03 3.71
C ILE A 11 -5.85 -4.03 3.14
N GLY A 12 -4.58 -4.43 3.02
CA GLY A 12 -3.51 -3.55 2.54
C GLY A 12 -3.78 -3.02 1.13
N ASN A 13 -4.27 -3.87 0.23
CA ASN A 13 -4.61 -3.46 -1.13
C ASN A 13 -5.76 -2.44 -1.16
N VAL A 14 -6.80 -2.63 -0.34
CA VAL A 14 -7.90 -1.65 -0.24
C VAL A 14 -7.37 -0.33 0.31
N LEU A 15 -6.59 -0.37 1.40
CA LEU A 15 -6.00 0.82 2.00
C LEU A 15 -5.12 1.61 1.01
N VAL A 16 -4.27 0.93 0.23
CA VAL A 16 -3.44 1.59 -0.78
C VAL A 16 -4.30 2.31 -1.82
N ARG A 17 -5.41 1.70 -2.26
CA ARG A 17 -6.31 2.30 -3.26
C ARG A 17 -6.98 3.57 -2.73
N GLU A 18 -7.48 3.53 -1.50
CA GLU A 18 -8.10 4.70 -0.87
C GLU A 18 -7.09 5.84 -0.70
N LEU A 19 -5.89 5.54 -0.18
CA LEU A 19 -4.84 6.55 0.00
C LEU A 19 -4.40 7.19 -1.33
N VAL A 20 -4.29 6.40 -2.40
CA VAL A 20 -3.97 6.93 -3.74
C VAL A 20 -5.12 7.78 -4.29
N ALA A 21 -6.37 7.38 -4.09
CA ALA A 21 -7.55 8.17 -4.48
C ALA A 21 -7.58 9.53 -3.75
N ASP A 22 -7.13 9.56 -2.49
CA ASP A 22 -6.98 10.77 -1.68
C ASP A 22 -5.74 11.62 -2.03
N GLY A 23 -5.05 11.30 -3.13
CA GLY A 23 -3.86 12.02 -3.59
C GLY A 23 -2.61 11.82 -2.73
N GLN A 24 -2.61 10.81 -1.85
CA GLN A 24 -1.46 10.54 -0.99
C GLN A 24 -0.37 9.79 -1.74
N THR A 25 0.89 10.15 -1.51
CA THR A 25 2.03 9.37 -1.99
C THR A 25 2.26 8.16 -1.08
N VAL A 26 2.06 6.97 -1.64
CA VAL A 26 2.17 5.69 -0.95
C VAL A 26 3.41 4.91 -1.41
N ARG A 27 4.08 4.25 -0.48
CA ARG A 27 5.13 3.27 -0.72
C ARG A 27 4.72 1.94 -0.11
N ALA A 28 4.75 0.86 -0.89
CA ALA A 28 4.53 -0.49 -0.38
C ALA A 28 5.85 -1.13 0.02
N LEU A 29 5.88 -1.83 1.17
CA LEU A 29 6.98 -2.73 1.53
C LEU A 29 6.62 -4.15 1.10
N LEU A 30 7.43 -4.73 0.22
CA LEU A 30 7.34 -6.11 -0.24
C LEU A 30 8.57 -6.88 0.20
N LEU A 31 8.43 -8.20 0.36
CA LEU A 31 9.56 -9.08 0.57
C LEU A 31 10.31 -9.26 -0.76
N PRO A 32 11.64 -9.47 -0.74
CA PRO A 32 12.34 -9.93 -1.93
C PRO A 32 11.70 -11.25 -2.35
N ASN A 33 11.12 -11.32 -3.55
CA ASN A 33 10.39 -12.45 -4.15
C ASN A 33 8.87 -12.53 -3.90
N ASP A 34 8.27 -11.48 -3.34
CA ASP A 34 6.80 -11.24 -3.41
C ASP A 34 6.48 -10.20 -4.51
#